data_AF-A0A849F7V8-F1
#
_entry.id   AF-A0A849F7V8-F1
#
_cell.length_a   1.000
_cell.length_b   1.000
_cell.length_c   1.000
_cell.angle_alpha   90.00
_cell.angle_beta   90.00
_cell.angle_gamma   90.00
#
_symmetry.space_group_name_H-M   'P 1'
#
loop_
_entity.id
_entity.type
_entity.pdbx_description
1 polymer ?
#
loop_
_entity_poly.entity_id
_entity_poly.type
_entity_poly.pdbx_seq_one_letter_code
_entity_poly.pdbx_strand_id
1 'polypeptide(L)'
;AQQDDSERKIKILESWEALSAVGRPVAAPPGIPADRLAFLREAFEKAMNDPEFVASSEEADRELSFASGEEMAGIAKAATELDADVEELFVRAIRGEI
;
A
#
# COMPACT_ATOMS: atom_id res chain seq x y z
N ALA A 1 17.31 -27.87 -2.61
CA ALA A 1 17.46 -27.46 -1.20
C ALA A 1 17.84 -25.99 -1.07
N GLN A 2 18.97 -25.50 -1.62
CA GLN A 2 19.36 -24.07 -1.48
C GLN A 2 18.57 -23.09 -2.39
N GLN A 3 18.02 -23.57 -3.51
CA GLN A 3 17.28 -22.74 -4.46
C GLN A 3 15.87 -22.40 -3.94
N ASP A 4 15.19 -23.41 -3.39
CA ASP A 4 13.88 -23.33 -2.73
C ASP A 4 13.86 -22.34 -1.54
N ASP A 5 14.94 -22.33 -0.74
CA ASP A 5 15.09 -21.41 0.39
C ASP A 5 15.37 -19.95 -0.04
N SER A 6 15.97 -19.76 -1.22
CA SER A 6 16.24 -18.42 -1.77
C SER A 6 14.97 -17.81 -2.37
N GLU A 7 14.19 -18.59 -3.12
CA GLU A 7 12.91 -18.17 -3.67
C GLU A 7 11.92 -17.78 -2.56
N ARG A 8 11.88 -18.55 -1.48
CA ARG A 8 11.05 -18.23 -0.32
C ARG A 8 11.42 -16.91 0.35
N LYS A 9 12.72 -16.63 0.52
CA LYS A 9 13.19 -15.35 1.10
C LYS A 9 12.83 -14.16 0.23
N ILE A 10 12.95 -14.30 -1.09
CA ILE A 10 12.58 -13.24 -2.04
C ILE A 10 11.09 -12.93 -1.90
N LYS A 11 10.22 -13.95 -1.87
CA LYS A 11 8.77 -13.75 -1.67
C LYS A 11 8.42 -13.04 -0.36
N ILE A 12 9.11 -13.39 0.74
CA ILE A 12 8.92 -12.71 2.03
C ILE A 12 9.30 -11.22 1.93
N LEU A 13 10.40 -10.90 1.26
CA LEU A 13 10.84 -9.52 1.06
C LEU A 13 9.88 -8.74 0.16
N GLU A 14 9.42 -9.32 -0.95
CA GLU A 14 8.43 -8.72 -1.85
C GLU A 14 7.10 -8.46 -1.13
N SER A 15 6.66 -9.41 -0.30
CA SER A 15 5.44 -9.28 0.50
C SER A 15 5.56 -8.18 1.56
N TRP A 16 6.73 -8.10 2.21
CA TRP A 16 7.03 -7.04 3.18
C TRP A 16 7.06 -5.66 2.51
N GLU A 17 7.68 -5.57 1.34
CA GLU A 17 7.72 -4.34 0.53
C GLU A 17 6.32 -3.90 0.14
N ALA A 18 5.48 -4.81 -0.38
CA ALA A 18 4.11 -4.50 -0.77
C ALA A 18 3.28 -3.97 0.41
N LEU A 19 3.38 -4.61 1.58
CA LEU A 19 2.72 -4.15 2.81
C LEU A 19 3.23 -2.78 3.26
N SER A 20 4.54 -2.53 3.16
CA SER A 20 5.13 -1.24 3.48
C SER A 20 4.69 -0.15 2.48
N ALA A 21 4.59 -0.50 1.20
CA ALA A 21 4.19 0.40 0.12
C ALA A 21 2.71 0.80 0.20
N VAL A 22 1.86 -0.01 0.83
CA VAL A 22 0.46 0.38 1.12
C VAL A 22 0.42 1.66 1.96
N GLY A 23 1.39 1.86 2.86
CA GLY A 23 1.56 3.09 3.64
C GLY A 23 0.28 3.50 4.36
N ARG A 24 -0.37 4.58 3.89
CA ARG A 24 -1.58 5.16 4.48
C ARG A 24 -2.70 5.23 3.43
N PRO A 25 -3.37 4.10 3.13
CA PRO A 25 -4.36 4.05 2.07
C PRO A 25 -5.64 4.78 2.46
N VAL A 26 -6.21 5.52 1.52
CA VAL A 26 -7.55 6.10 1.64
C VAL A 26 -8.50 5.25 0.80
N ALA A 27 -9.44 4.57 1.47
CA ALA A 27 -10.41 3.70 0.83
C ALA A 27 -11.82 4.30 0.91
N ALA A 28 -12.57 4.13 -0.17
CA ALA A 28 -14.00 4.47 -0.22
C ALA A 28 -14.85 3.21 0.05
N PRO A 29 -16.11 3.35 0.52
CA PRO A 29 -16.96 2.19 0.79
C PRO A 29 -17.27 1.41 -0.49
N PRO A 30 -17.49 0.08 -0.38
CA PRO A 30 -17.86 -0.74 -1.53
C PRO A 30 -19.23 -0.32 -2.09
N GLY A 31 -19.37 -0.36 -3.43
CA GLY A 31 -20.63 -0.08 -4.11
C GLY A 31 -20.90 1.41 -4.43
N ILE A 32 -19.90 2.29 -4.29
CA ILE A 32 -20.03 3.66 -4.78
C ILE A 32 -20.16 3.71 -6.31
N PRO A 33 -21.00 4.61 -6.87
CA PRO A 33 -21.07 4.83 -8.31
C PRO A 33 -19.72 5.22 -8.93
N ALA A 34 -19.44 4.74 -10.14
CA ALA A 34 -18.18 4.97 -10.84
C ALA A 34 -17.84 6.47 -11.00
N ASP A 35 -18.85 7.31 -11.29
CA ASP A 35 -18.66 8.76 -11.43
C ASP A 35 -18.18 9.41 -10.13
N ARG A 36 -18.65 8.92 -8.97
CA ARG A 36 -18.22 9.42 -7.66
C ARG A 36 -16.82 8.94 -7.32
N LEU A 37 -16.49 7.70 -7.67
CA LEU A 37 -15.14 7.18 -7.49
C LEU A 37 -14.13 7.98 -8.32
N ALA A 38 -14.45 8.26 -9.59
CA ALA A 38 -13.61 9.08 -10.46
C ALA A 38 -13.42 10.49 -9.89
N PHE A 39 -14.49 11.14 -9.44
CA PHE A 39 -14.42 12.45 -8.79
C PHE A 39 -13.53 12.44 -7.54
N LEU A 40 -13.66 11.44 -6.66
CA LEU A 40 -12.85 11.34 -5.45
C LEU A 40 -11.37 11.13 -5.76
N ARG A 41 -11.05 10.32 -6.77
CA ARG A 41 -9.67 10.10 -7.23
C ARG A 41 -9.06 11.40 -7.77
N GLU A 42 -9.78 12.09 -8.66
CA GLU A 42 -9.32 13.36 -9.24
C GLU A 42 -9.15 14.45 -8.17
N ALA A 43 -10.09 14.56 -7.24
CA ALA A 43 -10.02 15.53 -6.15
C ALA A 43 -8.83 15.26 -5.22
N PHE A 44 -8.55 13.98 -4.92
CA PHE A 44 -7.41 13.60 -4.10
C PHE A 44 -6.08 13.86 -4.81
N GLU A 45 -5.98 13.52 -6.10
CA GLU A 45 -4.80 13.83 -6.92
C GLU A 45 -4.53 15.34 -6.96
N LYS A 46 -5.55 16.17 -7.15
CA LYS A 46 -5.40 17.64 -7.09
C LYS A 46 -4.93 18.12 -5.73
N ALA A 47 -5.44 17.56 -4.64
CA ALA A 47 -5.02 17.93 -3.29
C ALA A 47 -3.56 17.54 -3.01
N MET A 48 -3.09 16.38 -3.48
CA MET A 48 -1.71 15.94 -3.29
C MET A 48 -0.70 16.74 -4.12
N ASN A 49 -1.15 17.35 -5.24
CA ASN A 49 -0.35 18.23 -6.08
C ASN A 49 -0.55 19.73 -5.76
N ASP A 50 -1.36 20.06 -4.75
CA ASP A 50 -1.62 21.45 -4.38
C ASP A 50 -0.37 22.06 -3.73
N PRO A 51 0.15 23.21 -4.23
CA PRO A 51 1.39 23.78 -3.74
C PRO A 51 1.31 24.25 -2.28
N GLU A 52 0.13 24.67 -1.79
CA GLU A 52 -0.04 25.03 -0.38
C GLU A 52 0.01 23.77 0.50
N PHE A 53 -0.61 22.68 0.04
CA PHE A 53 -0.55 21.39 0.75
C PHE A 53 0.86 20.81 0.80
N VAL A 54 1.59 20.85 -0.31
CA VAL A 54 2.99 20.38 -0.38
C VAL A 54 3.88 21.20 0.53
N ALA A 55 3.82 22.54 0.47
CA ALA A 55 4.62 23.40 1.34
C ALA A 55 4.33 23.16 2.83
N SER A 56 3.06 22.97 3.20
CA SER A 56 2.69 22.66 4.59
C SER A 56 3.19 21.30 5.05
N SER A 57 3.30 20.33 4.13
CA SER A 57 3.79 18.98 4.45
C SER A 57 5.31 18.97 4.59
N GLU A 58 6.02 19.73 3.75
CA GLU A 58 7.47 19.94 3.89
C GLU A 58 7.80 20.66 5.21
N GLU A 59 7.06 21.71 5.59
CA GLU A 59 7.25 22.39 6.88
C GLU A 59 7.00 21.47 8.08
N ALA A 60 6.08 20.52 7.93
CA ALA A 60 5.77 19.52 8.94
C ALA A 60 6.73 18.31 8.96
N ASP A 61 7.80 18.31 8.14
CA ASP A 61 8.73 17.19 7.96
C ASP A 61 8.00 15.89 7.58
N ARG A 62 6.95 16.01 6.76
CA ARG A 62 6.15 14.89 6.27
C ARG A 62 6.41 14.67 4.79
N GLU A 63 7.18 13.63 4.50
CA GLU A 63 7.39 13.20 3.13
C GLU A 63 6.08 12.74 2.49
N LEU A 64 5.71 13.41 1.39
CA LEU A 64 4.55 13.07 0.58
C LEU A 64 4.97 12.13 -0.54
N SER A 65 4.69 10.84 -0.38
CA SER A 65 4.71 9.87 -1.47
C SER A 65 3.28 9.56 -1.87
N PHE A 66 2.84 10.13 -2.99
CA PHE A 66 1.50 9.92 -3.51
C PHE A 66 1.50 8.79 -4.54
N ALA A 67 0.62 7.81 -4.35
CA ALA A 67 0.25 6.81 -5.35
C ALA A 67 -1.18 7.07 -5.82
N SER A 68 -1.40 7.04 -7.13
CA SER A 68 -2.73 7.21 -7.71
C SER A 68 -3.70 6.11 -7.24
N GLY A 69 -5.00 6.36 -7.36
CA GLY A 69 -6.01 5.37 -6.97
C GLY A 69 -5.94 4.05 -7.75
N GLU A 70 -5.29 4.02 -8.92
CA GLU A 70 -5.05 2.81 -9.70
C GLU A 70 -3.79 2.08 -9.22
N GLU A 71 -2.70 2.80 -9.00
CA GLU A 71 -1.46 2.24 -8.44
C GLU A 71 -1.71 1.67 -7.04
N MET A 72 -2.46 2.40 -6.20
CA MET A 72 -2.84 1.95 -4.87
C MET A 72 -3.73 0.69 -4.92
N ALA A 73 -4.58 0.54 -5.94
CA ALA A 73 -5.34 -0.71 -6.10
C ALA A 73 -4.42 -1.89 -6.43
N GLY A 74 -3.39 -1.66 -7.25
CA GLY A 74 -2.35 -2.65 -7.55
C GLY A 74 -1.53 -3.04 -6.31
N ILE A 75 -1.07 -2.04 -5.56
CA ILE A 75 -0.29 -2.24 -4.33
C ILE A 75 -1.13 -2.95 -3.27
N ALA A 76 -2.40 -2.56 -3.06
CA ALA A 76 -3.30 -3.22 -2.13
C ALA A 76 -3.56 -4.67 -2.52
N LYS A 77 -3.67 -4.97 -3.81
CA LYS A 77 -3.81 -6.34 -4.30
C LYS A 77 -2.53 -7.16 -4.01
N ALA A 78 -1.36 -6.63 -4.36
CA ALA A 78 -0.07 -7.28 -4.08
C ALA A 78 0.16 -7.52 -2.57
N ALA A 79 -0.29 -6.60 -1.72
CA ALA A 79 -0.16 -6.73 -0.27
C ALA A 79 -1.13 -7.75 0.36
N THR A 80 -2.21 -8.12 -0.35
CA THR A 80 -3.24 -9.05 0.17
C THR A 80 -3.16 -10.44 -0.45
N GLU A 81 -2.59 -10.58 -1.65
CA GLU A 81 -2.31 -11.87 -2.28
C GLU A 81 -0.96 -12.41 -1.78
N LEU A 82 -0.98 -13.01 -0.59
CA LEU A 82 0.18 -13.68 0.00
C LEU A 82 0.08 -15.20 -0.19
N ASP A 83 1.21 -15.86 -0.38
CA ASP A 83 1.29 -17.32 -0.27
C ASP A 83 0.97 -17.74 1.18
N ALA A 84 0.26 -18.87 1.36
CA ALA A 84 -0.27 -19.28 2.66
C ALA A 84 0.81 -19.43 3.75
N ASP A 85 2.02 -19.87 3.39
CA ASP A 85 3.13 -20.00 4.32
C ASP A 85 3.75 -18.65 4.72
N VAL A 86 3.67 -17.65 3.83
CA VAL A 86 4.08 -16.28 4.10
C VAL A 86 3.02 -15.58 4.95
N GLU A 87 1.74 -15.73 4.63
CA GLU A 87 0.63 -15.19 5.45
C GLU A 87 0.73 -15.67 6.90
N GLU A 88 0.92 -16.98 7.12
CA GLU A 88 1.05 -17.55 8.47
C GLU A 88 2.25 -16.95 9.22
N LEU A 89 3.39 -16.80 8.55
CA LEU A 89 4.59 -16.20 9.13
C LEU A 89 4.34 -14.74 9.55
N PHE A 90 3.71 -13.94 8.68
CA PHE A 90 3.40 -12.53 8.97
C PHE A 90 2.37 -12.39 10.10
N VAL A 91 1.33 -13.24 10.15
CA VAL A 91 0.34 -13.23 11.24
C VAL A 91 1.00 -13.56 12.58
N ARG A 92 1.86 -14.58 12.62
CA ARG A 92 2.63 -14.91 13.82
C ARG A 92 3.58 -13.78 14.22
N ALA A 93 4.21 -13.12 13.25
CA ALA A 93 5.05 -11.96 13.47
C ALA A 93 4.31 -10.81 14.15
N ILE A 94 3.14 -10.45 13.62
CA ILE A 94 2.31 -9.37 14.14
C ILE A 94 1.79 -9.70 15.55
N ARG A 95 1.52 -10.98 15.84
CA ARG A 95 1.10 -11.45 17.18
C ARG A 95 2.26 -11.62 18.18
N GLY A 96 3.51 -11.54 17.73
CA GLY A 96 4.69 -11.78 18.57
C GLY A 96 4.95 -13.26 18.88
N GLU A 97 4.56 -14.16 17.98
CA GLU A 97 4.62 -15.62 18.12
C GLU A 97 5.78 -16.26 17.31
N ILE A 98 6.77 -15.47 16.90
CA ILE A 98 8.00 -15.95 16.25
C ILE A 98 9.16 -16.05 17.24
#